data_AF-A0A077S0F8-F1
#
_entry.id   AF-A0A077S0F8-F1
#
_cell.length_a   1.000
_cell.length_b   1.000
_cell.length_c   1.000
_cell.angle_alpha   90.00
_cell.angle_beta   90.00
_cell.angle_gamma   90.00
#
_symmetry.space_group_name_H-M   'P 1'
#
loop_
_entity.id
_entity.type
_entity.pdbx_description
1 polymer ?
#
loop_
_entity_poly.entity_id
_entity_poly.type
_entity_poly.pdbx_seq_one_letter_code
_entity_poly.pdbx_strand_id
1 'polypeptide(L)'
;MDVNGSTFAAWDSGNATSRSFFLSLVGTLFGEMAMYGSYNSTVRRFASAVMYVNPQLPTVYGLAQCTPDLSSGQCWHCFQGLEEQTRQWYDGREGGRIVGVRCNIRYESYQFYDGTADVRIGLQGGSSSPTESNGSKHRKTLIIILCVSITVFSSILVCCLLLMRRLRKGAGKTKLEQAHKRNNSKTVEALKLWKIEESSSEFTLYDFPELAAATDNFSEENKLGQGGFGPGMFCDGTEVAVKRLAAQSGQGLVEFKNEIQLIAKLQHTNLVKLVGCCVQEEEKMLVYEYMPNGSLDFFIFERGPLLDWKKRQHIIEGIAQGLLYLHKHSWVRIIHRDMKASNILLDKDLSPKISDFGMARIFGSNVMEVNTNRVVGTYGYMAPEYASEGLFSVKSDVFSFGVLLLEIVSGKRNSSGHGQHYGEFVNLLSYAWQLWKDGRALELVDPTLGHCNEQVTYMMWCVTVALLCVQDNAMDRPTMSDVTAMLGHDGVPLPEPRWPPHFHLRVTSDDEEDRAGRSGTRSTHFTGSCSTNDMTISTIQEGR
;
A
#
# COMPACT_ATOMS: atom_id res chain seq x y z
N MET A 1 -16.89 29.23 6.18
CA MET A 1 -16.25 28.21 5.32
C MET A 1 -15.10 27.66 6.14
N ASP A 2 -15.21 26.44 6.65
CA ASP A 2 -14.16 25.85 7.48
C ASP A 2 -12.93 25.53 6.63
N VAL A 3 -11.91 26.36 6.74
CA VAL A 3 -10.61 26.19 6.08
C VAL A 3 -9.81 25.01 6.68
N ASN A 4 -10.30 24.43 7.80
CA ASN A 4 -9.57 23.46 8.61
C ASN A 4 -9.72 22.00 8.15
N GLY A 5 -10.66 21.67 7.26
CA GLY A 5 -10.96 20.26 6.94
C GLY A 5 -10.22 19.64 5.74
N SER A 6 -9.41 20.42 5.00
CA SER A 6 -8.81 19.94 3.74
C SER A 6 -7.57 20.72 3.28
N THR A 7 -6.64 21.00 4.20
CA THR A 7 -5.34 21.62 3.88
C THR A 7 -4.18 20.64 4.09
N PHE A 8 -3.26 20.58 3.13
CA PHE A 8 -2.02 19.79 3.23
C PHE A 8 -0.83 20.70 3.53
N ALA A 9 -0.04 20.31 4.52
CA ALA A 9 1.10 21.06 5.01
C ALA A 9 2.44 20.46 4.53
N ALA A 10 3.37 21.31 4.08
CA ALA A 10 4.77 20.93 3.83
C ALA A 10 5.69 22.11 4.19
N TRP A 11 6.91 21.84 4.65
CA TRP A 11 7.85 22.87 5.09
C TRP A 11 9.30 22.49 4.78
N ASP A 12 10.16 23.51 4.70
CA ASP A 12 11.61 23.32 4.66
C ASP A 12 12.13 22.96 6.08
N SER A 13 13.08 22.05 6.15
CA SER A 13 13.79 21.66 7.38
C SER A 13 14.67 22.77 7.98
N GLY A 14 14.94 23.85 7.23
CA GLY A 14 15.68 25.03 7.70
C GLY A 14 14.91 25.89 8.71
N ASN A 15 15.56 26.21 9.83
CA ASN A 15 15.04 27.16 10.83
C ASN A 15 15.64 28.55 10.58
N ALA A 16 14.83 29.59 10.72
CA ALA A 16 15.27 30.97 10.55
C ALA A 16 16.25 31.37 11.66
N THR A 17 17.25 32.17 11.28
CA THR A 17 18.27 32.72 12.20
C THR A 17 17.69 33.62 13.29
N SER A 18 16.53 34.25 13.06
CA SER A 18 15.78 35.03 14.07
C SER A 18 14.28 34.79 13.96
N ARG A 19 13.72 34.02 14.90
CA ARG A 19 12.31 33.57 14.92
C ARG A 19 11.29 34.71 14.87
N SER A 20 11.36 35.66 15.79
CA SER A 20 10.37 36.74 15.91
C SER A 20 10.40 37.68 14.71
N PHE A 21 11.60 37.96 14.19
CA PHE A 21 11.79 38.84 13.06
C PHE A 21 11.30 38.21 11.75
N PHE A 22 11.61 36.92 11.54
CA PHE A 22 11.21 36.21 10.32
C PHE A 22 9.69 35.98 10.26
N LEU A 23 9.03 35.72 11.40
CA LEU A 23 7.56 35.66 11.47
C LEU A 23 6.90 36.97 11.06
N SER A 24 7.47 38.11 11.47
CA SER A 24 6.96 39.43 11.07
C SER A 24 7.10 39.66 9.58
N LEU A 25 8.24 39.27 8.98
CA LEU A 25 8.47 39.38 7.53
C LEU A 25 7.45 38.57 6.73
N VAL A 26 7.23 37.30 7.11
CA VAL A 26 6.29 36.41 6.41
C VAL A 26 4.86 36.92 6.54
N GLY A 27 4.45 37.41 7.71
CA GLY A 27 3.14 38.02 7.90
C GLY A 27 2.91 39.26 7.02
N THR A 28 3.90 40.16 6.93
CA THR A 28 3.81 41.34 6.05
C THR A 28 3.74 40.95 4.57
N LEU A 29 4.59 40.01 4.13
CA LEU A 29 4.57 39.49 2.76
C LEU A 29 3.19 38.89 2.42
N PHE A 30 2.60 38.15 3.36
CA PHE A 30 1.31 37.49 3.18
C PHE A 30 0.15 38.46 3.09
N GLY A 31 0.09 39.47 3.97
CA GLY A 31 -0.96 40.48 3.92
C GLY A 31 -1.02 41.18 2.56
N GLU A 32 0.14 41.63 2.05
CA GLU A 32 0.23 42.32 0.75
C GLU A 32 -0.10 41.40 -0.43
N MET A 33 0.40 40.16 -0.41
CA MET A 33 0.13 39.17 -1.45
C MET A 33 -1.34 38.73 -1.46
N ALA A 34 -1.96 38.55 -0.29
CA ALA A 34 -3.36 38.21 -0.15
C ALA A 34 -4.26 39.36 -0.66
N MET A 35 -3.88 40.62 -0.41
CA MET A 35 -4.64 41.78 -0.87
C MET A 35 -4.59 41.85 -2.40
N TYR A 36 -3.38 41.72 -2.96
CA TYR A 36 -3.20 41.73 -4.41
C TYR A 36 -3.94 40.56 -5.07
N GLY A 37 -3.76 39.34 -4.58
CA GLY A 37 -4.39 38.13 -5.14
C GLY A 37 -5.92 38.15 -5.11
N SER A 38 -6.51 38.84 -4.12
CA SER A 38 -7.96 38.90 -3.93
C SER A 38 -8.62 40.01 -4.74
N TYR A 39 -8.00 41.20 -4.80
CA TYR A 39 -8.64 42.42 -5.31
C TYR A 39 -7.98 43.00 -6.57
N ASN A 40 -6.68 42.81 -6.77
CA ASN A 40 -5.94 43.43 -7.88
C ASN A 40 -5.50 42.44 -8.96
N SER A 41 -5.50 41.14 -8.65
CA SER A 41 -5.22 40.09 -9.62
C SER A 41 -6.37 39.94 -10.61
N THR A 42 -6.03 39.61 -11.85
CA THR A 42 -7.02 39.28 -12.88
C THR A 42 -7.76 37.97 -12.54
N VAL A 43 -8.56 37.43 -13.47
CA VAL A 43 -9.40 36.22 -13.30
C VAL A 43 -8.71 35.04 -12.60
N ARG A 44 -7.37 34.96 -12.65
CA ARG A 44 -6.57 33.87 -12.05
C ARG A 44 -6.45 33.90 -10.52
N ARG A 45 -6.81 35.01 -9.86
CA ARG A 45 -6.76 35.19 -8.39
C ARG A 45 -5.44 34.70 -7.76
N PHE A 46 -4.37 35.16 -8.38
CA PHE A 46 -3.00 34.73 -8.16
C PHE A 46 -2.15 35.95 -7.78
N ALA A 47 -1.20 35.77 -6.86
CA ALA A 47 -0.19 36.77 -6.57
C ALA A 47 1.16 36.11 -6.28
N SER A 48 2.22 36.72 -6.81
CA SER A 48 3.60 36.45 -6.42
C SER A 48 4.19 37.68 -5.72
N ALA A 49 4.98 37.46 -4.68
CA ALA A 49 5.55 38.53 -3.87
C ALA A 49 7.03 38.29 -3.57
N VAL A 50 7.78 39.37 -3.46
CA VAL A 50 9.15 39.39 -2.95
C VAL A 50 9.32 40.49 -1.93
N MET A 51 9.93 40.16 -0.80
CA MET A 51 10.26 41.10 0.25
C MET A 51 11.76 41.08 0.51
N TYR A 52 12.37 42.25 0.32
CA TYR A 52 13.76 42.50 0.66
C TYR A 52 13.82 43.67 1.63
N VAL A 53 14.42 43.48 2.80
CA VAL A 53 14.52 44.53 3.83
C VAL A 53 15.93 45.08 3.92
N ASN A 54 16.95 44.22 4.12
CA ASN A 54 18.35 44.64 4.16
C ASN A 54 19.29 43.45 3.86
N PRO A 55 20.60 43.67 3.64
CA PRO A 55 21.55 42.61 3.31
C PRO A 55 21.82 41.59 4.42
N GLN A 56 21.42 41.88 5.66
CA GLN A 56 21.64 41.02 6.83
C GLN A 56 20.50 40.00 7.03
N LEU A 57 19.43 40.12 6.23
CA LEU A 57 18.23 39.31 6.33
C LEU A 57 18.00 38.53 5.04
N PRO A 58 17.48 37.30 5.12
CA PRO A 58 17.12 36.55 3.93
C PRO A 58 15.99 37.25 3.17
N THR A 59 16.13 37.36 1.85
CA THR A 59 15.03 37.75 0.97
C THR A 59 13.95 36.68 1.01
N VAL A 60 12.70 37.07 1.19
CA VAL A 60 11.57 36.13 1.26
C VAL A 60 10.74 36.23 -0.01
N TYR A 61 10.45 35.08 -0.61
CA TYR A 61 9.63 34.94 -1.81
C TYR A 61 8.32 34.25 -1.42
N GLY A 62 7.21 34.75 -1.96
CA GLY A 62 5.88 34.24 -1.67
C GLY A 62 5.05 34.04 -2.93
N LEU A 63 4.12 33.08 -2.87
CA LEU A 63 3.10 32.84 -3.87
C LEU A 63 1.80 32.44 -3.19
N ALA A 64 0.68 33.03 -3.61
CA ALA A 64 -0.64 32.67 -3.15
C ALA A 64 -1.62 32.61 -4.32
N GLN A 65 -2.54 31.63 -4.29
CA GLN A 65 -3.59 31.52 -5.30
C GLN A 65 -4.86 30.93 -4.70
N CYS A 66 -6.01 31.50 -5.05
CA CYS A 66 -7.32 30.91 -4.77
C CYS A 66 -8.02 30.47 -6.06
N THR A 67 -9.03 29.61 -5.97
CA THR A 67 -9.74 29.14 -7.15
C THR A 67 -10.54 30.29 -7.80
N PRO A 68 -10.52 30.43 -9.15
CA PRO A 68 -11.16 31.55 -9.85
C PRO A 68 -12.66 31.73 -9.60
N ASP A 69 -13.35 30.68 -9.14
CA ASP A 69 -14.79 30.68 -8.86
C ASP A 69 -15.18 31.41 -7.56
N LEU A 70 -14.21 31.78 -6.72
CA LEU A 70 -14.48 32.52 -5.47
C LEU A 70 -14.67 34.02 -5.74
N SER A 71 -15.51 34.70 -4.97
CA SER A 71 -15.55 36.17 -4.96
C SER A 71 -14.27 36.76 -4.32
N SER A 72 -13.96 38.03 -4.56
CA SER A 72 -12.76 38.67 -3.96
C SER A 72 -12.77 38.60 -2.44
N GLY A 73 -13.93 38.81 -1.80
CA GLY A 73 -14.07 38.68 -0.35
C GLY A 73 -13.89 37.25 0.16
N GLN A 74 -14.37 36.24 -0.59
CA GLN A 74 -14.16 34.82 -0.24
C GLN A 74 -12.70 34.39 -0.41
N CYS A 75 -12.03 34.89 -1.46
CA CYS A 75 -10.60 34.67 -1.68
C CYS A 75 -9.77 35.26 -0.54
N TRP A 76 -10.08 36.50 -0.15
CA TRP A 76 -9.45 37.19 0.98
C TRP A 76 -9.61 36.41 2.29
N HIS A 77 -10.83 35.98 2.61
CA HIS A 77 -11.08 35.15 3.80
C HIS A 77 -10.32 33.81 3.76
N CYS A 78 -10.18 33.20 2.58
CA CYS A 78 -9.42 31.95 2.43
C CYS A 78 -7.93 32.17 2.75
N PHE A 79 -7.32 33.24 2.22
CA PHE A 79 -5.93 33.58 2.51
C PHE A 79 -5.70 33.94 3.99
N GLN A 80 -6.63 34.66 4.62
CA GLN A 80 -6.55 34.97 6.05
C GLN A 80 -6.53 33.70 6.92
N GLY A 81 -7.33 32.69 6.56
CA GLY A 81 -7.29 31.38 7.24
C GLY A 81 -5.94 30.67 7.08
N LEU A 82 -5.34 30.72 5.88
CA LEU A 82 -4.01 30.12 5.63
C LEU A 82 -2.89 30.87 6.36
N GLU A 83 -3.00 32.20 6.53
CA GLU A 83 -2.03 32.99 7.28
C GLU A 83 -2.02 32.62 8.77
N GLU A 84 -3.19 32.41 9.37
CA GLU A 84 -3.31 31.93 10.75
C GLU A 84 -2.74 30.51 10.90
N GLN A 85 -3.06 29.59 9.99
CA GLN A 85 -2.50 28.23 9.99
C GLN A 85 -0.99 28.22 9.77
N THR A 86 -0.46 29.10 8.91
CA THR A 86 0.99 29.22 8.67
C THR A 86 1.71 29.65 9.94
N ARG A 87 1.15 30.61 10.69
CA ARG A 87 1.72 31.02 12.00
C ARG A 87 1.72 29.88 13.01
N GLN A 88 0.72 29.00 12.97
CA GLN A 88 0.63 27.84 13.88
C GLN A 88 1.56 26.69 13.48
N TRP A 89 1.66 26.36 12.18
CA TRP A 89 2.37 25.16 11.70
C TRP A 89 3.85 25.40 11.39
N TYR A 90 4.23 26.61 10.96
CA TYR A 90 5.56 26.91 10.43
C TYR A 90 6.32 27.95 11.25
N ASP A 91 6.02 28.01 12.54
CA ASP A 91 6.65 28.92 13.52
C ASP A 91 8.19 28.90 13.41
N GLY A 92 8.76 30.00 12.87
CA GLY A 92 10.20 30.20 12.74
C GLY A 92 10.90 29.43 11.62
N ARG A 93 10.17 28.84 10.66
CA ARG A 93 10.76 28.10 9.52
C ARG A 93 11.06 29.00 8.32
N GLU A 94 12.14 28.74 7.61
CA GLU A 94 12.56 29.53 6.42
C GLU A 94 11.73 29.26 5.16
N GLY A 95 10.90 28.22 5.17
CA GLY A 95 10.00 27.87 4.07
C GLY A 95 8.78 27.08 4.53
N GLY A 96 7.64 27.34 3.92
CA GLY A 96 6.36 26.74 4.29
C GLY A 96 5.34 26.80 3.17
N ARG A 97 4.55 25.74 3.05
CA ARG A 97 3.52 25.58 2.01
C ARG A 97 2.24 25.00 2.60
N ILE A 98 1.11 25.66 2.37
CA ILE A 98 -0.21 25.08 2.67
C ILE A 98 -0.97 24.97 1.35
N VAL A 99 -1.42 23.76 1.03
CA VAL A 99 -2.26 23.50 -0.15
C VAL A 99 -3.65 23.15 0.32
N GLY A 100 -4.58 24.09 0.19
CA GLY A 100 -6.01 23.86 0.39
C GLY A 100 -6.75 23.67 -0.93
N VAL A 101 -7.93 23.07 -0.86
CA VAL A 101 -8.82 22.84 -2.02
C VAL A 101 -9.22 24.15 -2.71
N ARG A 102 -9.35 25.24 -1.93
CA ARG A 102 -9.86 26.54 -2.39
C ARG A 102 -8.79 27.63 -2.51
N CYS A 103 -7.73 27.54 -1.72
CA CYS A 103 -6.59 28.43 -1.80
C CYS A 103 -5.33 27.71 -1.33
N ASN A 104 -4.19 28.18 -1.84
CA ASN A 104 -2.88 27.70 -1.43
C ASN A 104 -1.91 28.86 -1.24
N ILE A 105 -0.91 28.62 -0.41
CA ILE A 105 0.16 29.58 -0.14
C ILE A 105 1.49 28.85 -0.05
N ARG A 106 2.55 29.51 -0.51
CA ARG A 106 3.93 29.05 -0.36
C ARG A 106 4.84 30.24 -0.11
N TYR A 107 5.79 30.09 0.80
CA TYR A 107 6.92 31.00 0.94
C TYR A 107 8.22 30.23 1.09
N GLU A 108 9.32 30.84 0.64
CA GLU A 108 10.68 30.29 0.72
C GLU A 108 11.70 31.42 0.82
N SER A 109 12.91 31.11 1.27
CA SER A 109 14.09 32.01 1.26
C SER A 109 14.83 32.06 -0.09
N TYR A 110 14.33 31.34 -1.12
CA TYR A 110 14.84 31.37 -2.49
C TYR A 110 13.70 31.57 -3.49
N GLN A 111 14.01 32.13 -4.66
CA GLN A 111 13.01 32.31 -5.72
C GLN A 111 12.63 30.94 -6.31
N PHE A 112 11.34 30.59 -6.22
CA PHE A 112 10.81 29.30 -6.68
C PHE A 112 9.79 29.44 -7.83
N TYR A 113 9.58 30.66 -8.32
CA TYR A 113 8.72 30.97 -9.46
C TYR A 113 9.50 31.78 -10.49
N ASP A 114 9.19 31.58 -11.76
CA ASP A 114 9.81 32.30 -12.86
C ASP A 114 9.17 33.67 -13.08
N GLY A 115 9.97 34.64 -13.49
CA GLY A 115 9.52 36.00 -13.81
C GLY A 115 9.63 36.99 -12.66
N THR A 116 9.00 38.15 -12.84
CA THR A 116 9.03 39.24 -11.86
C THR A 116 7.83 39.17 -10.93
N ALA A 117 8.07 39.31 -9.62
CA ALA A 117 7.00 39.33 -8.62
C ALA A 117 6.00 40.48 -8.86
N ASP A 118 4.72 40.17 -8.67
CA ASP A 118 3.61 41.12 -8.78
C ASP A 118 3.65 42.16 -7.65
N VAL A 119 4.01 41.72 -6.45
CA VAL A 119 4.14 42.54 -5.25
C VAL A 119 5.62 42.62 -4.84
N ARG A 120 6.12 43.84 -4.65
CA ARG A 120 7.52 44.09 -4.27
C ARG A 120 7.58 44.99 -3.05
N ILE A 121 8.09 44.47 -1.93
CA ILE A 121 8.10 45.14 -0.63
C ILE A 121 9.54 45.43 -0.24
N GLY A 122 9.83 46.69 0.12
CA GLY A 122 11.17 47.14 0.54
C GLY A 122 12.18 47.41 -0.59
N LEU A 123 11.74 47.30 -1.85
CA LEU A 123 12.50 47.75 -3.03
C LEU A 123 12.16 49.22 -3.33
N GLN A 124 12.90 50.17 -2.77
CA GLN A 124 12.82 51.56 -3.23
C GLN A 124 13.46 51.67 -4.62
N GLY A 125 12.64 52.00 -5.62
CA GLY A 125 13.05 52.19 -7.00
C GLY A 125 13.91 53.43 -7.20
N GLY A 126 14.97 53.28 -8.00
CA GLY A 126 15.63 54.40 -8.67
C GLY A 126 15.30 54.36 -10.16
N SER A 127 14.21 55.04 -10.55
CA SER A 127 14.07 55.54 -11.92
C SER A 127 14.75 56.90 -11.96
N SER A 128 15.83 57.01 -12.72
CA SER A 128 16.31 58.29 -13.23
C SER A 128 17.02 58.04 -14.56
N SER A 129 16.36 58.38 -15.66
CA SER A 129 17.04 58.71 -16.92
C SER A 129 18.00 59.87 -16.65
N PRO A 130 19.19 59.89 -17.29
CA PRO A 130 19.35 60.87 -18.35
C PRO A 130 20.12 60.38 -19.59
N THR A 131 19.81 61.10 -20.64
CA THR A 131 20.41 61.29 -21.96
C THR A 131 21.93 61.12 -22.10
N GLU A 132 22.30 60.63 -23.30
CA GLU A 132 23.55 60.70 -24.07
C GLU A 132 24.84 61.27 -23.43
N SER A 133 25.94 60.48 -23.48
CA SER A 133 27.10 60.78 -24.36
C SER A 133 28.26 59.77 -24.18
N ASN A 134 29.12 59.71 -25.20
CA ASN A 134 30.11 58.69 -25.55
C ASN A 134 31.22 58.33 -24.51
N GLY A 135 31.64 57.05 -24.50
CA GLY A 135 32.90 56.61 -23.86
C GLY A 135 33.27 55.13 -24.07
N SER A 136 33.67 54.74 -25.29
CA SER A 136 33.69 53.34 -25.78
C SER A 136 34.92 52.46 -25.44
N LYS A 137 35.88 52.88 -24.61
CA LYS A 137 37.12 52.10 -24.39
C LYS A 137 37.23 51.40 -23.02
N HIS A 138 36.68 51.95 -21.94
CA HIS A 138 36.83 51.35 -20.60
C HIS A 138 35.91 50.14 -20.35
N ARG A 139 34.79 50.06 -21.08
CA ARG A 139 33.79 48.98 -20.95
C ARG A 139 34.29 47.63 -21.48
N LYS A 140 35.15 47.62 -22.51
CA LYS A 140 35.66 46.37 -23.12
C LYS A 140 36.67 45.66 -22.21
N THR A 141 37.55 46.41 -21.54
CA THR A 141 38.56 45.83 -20.63
C THR A 141 37.91 45.23 -19.37
N LEU A 142 36.87 45.86 -18.84
CA LEU A 142 36.12 45.37 -17.68
C LEU A 142 35.35 44.07 -18.00
N ILE A 143 34.78 43.95 -19.20
CA ILE A 143 34.08 42.74 -19.64
C ILE A 143 35.05 41.56 -19.76
N ILE A 144 36.26 41.76 -20.30
CA ILE A 144 37.25 40.68 -20.47
C ILE A 144 37.71 40.13 -19.10
N ILE A 145 37.99 41.01 -18.13
CA ILE A 145 38.40 40.60 -16.78
C ILE A 145 37.28 39.83 -16.07
N LEU A 146 36.03 40.28 -16.24
CA LEU A 146 34.86 39.61 -15.67
C LEU A 146 34.66 38.21 -16.28
N CYS A 147 34.79 38.07 -17.60
CA CYS A 147 34.65 36.78 -18.29
C CYS A 147 35.74 35.78 -17.88
N VAL A 148 37.00 36.20 -17.74
CA VAL A 148 38.10 35.31 -17.31
C VAL A 148 37.93 34.88 -15.86
N SER A 149 37.47 35.79 -14.98
CA SER A 149 37.23 35.46 -13.58
C SER A 149 36.08 34.47 -13.41
N ILE A 150 35.01 34.61 -14.19
CA ILE A 150 33.85 33.70 -14.16
C ILE A 150 34.22 32.30 -14.69
N THR A 151 35.05 32.18 -15.72
CA THR A 151 35.44 30.87 -16.26
C THR A 151 36.37 30.11 -15.32
N VAL A 152 37.30 30.80 -14.66
CA VAL A 152 38.17 30.21 -13.62
C VAL A 152 37.33 29.78 -12.41
N PHE A 153 36.39 30.62 -11.96
CA PHE A 153 35.53 30.27 -10.83
C PHE A 153 34.60 29.09 -11.14
N SER A 154 34.03 29.05 -12.35
CA SER A 154 33.14 27.98 -12.80
C SER A 154 33.87 26.64 -12.94
N SER A 155 35.10 26.64 -13.44
CA SER A 155 35.91 25.41 -13.56
C SER A 155 36.32 24.86 -12.20
N ILE A 156 36.66 25.73 -11.23
CA ILE A 156 36.94 25.33 -9.85
C ILE A 156 35.68 24.77 -9.18
N LEU A 157 34.51 25.41 -9.36
CA LEU A 157 33.24 24.95 -8.82
C LEU A 157 32.88 23.56 -9.35
N VAL A 158 33.01 23.34 -10.66
CA VAL A 158 32.75 22.04 -11.29
C VAL A 158 33.72 20.98 -10.76
N CYS A 159 35.01 21.29 -10.61
CA CYS A 159 35.99 20.37 -10.05
C CYS A 159 35.65 19.99 -8.59
N CYS A 160 35.29 20.97 -7.75
CA CYS A 160 34.84 20.75 -6.37
C CYS A 160 33.56 19.90 -6.31
N LEU A 161 32.59 20.14 -7.19
CA LEU A 161 31.36 19.36 -7.26
C LEU A 161 31.63 17.91 -7.70
N LEU A 162 32.56 17.69 -8.63
CA LEU A 162 32.97 16.35 -9.05
C LEU A 162 33.72 15.60 -7.93
N LEU A 163 34.59 16.28 -7.18
CA LEU A 163 35.27 15.72 -6.01
C LEU A 163 34.28 15.39 -4.88
N MET A 164 33.34 16.29 -4.57
CA MET A 164 32.28 16.03 -3.58
C MET A 164 31.38 14.86 -4.01
N ARG A 165 31.07 14.72 -5.30
CA ARG A 165 30.34 13.56 -5.83
C ARG A 165 31.13 12.26 -5.71
N ARG A 166 32.44 12.28 -5.91
CA ARG A 166 33.31 11.10 -5.71
C ARG A 166 33.41 10.71 -4.23
N LEU A 167 33.56 11.69 -3.32
CA LEU A 167 33.64 11.44 -1.87
C LEU A 167 32.29 10.96 -1.28
N ARG A 168 31.16 11.51 -1.74
CA ARG A 168 29.81 11.08 -1.30
C ARG A 168 29.44 9.68 -1.82
N LYS A 169 29.86 9.31 -3.03
CA LYS A 169 29.63 7.95 -3.58
C LYS A 169 30.40 6.85 -2.83
N GLY A 170 31.55 7.17 -2.22
CA GLY A 170 32.33 6.22 -1.41
C GLY A 170 31.77 6.01 0.01
N ALA A 171 31.36 7.10 0.68
CA ALA A 171 30.92 7.05 2.09
C ALA A 171 29.49 6.52 2.30
N GLY A 172 28.61 6.64 1.31
CA GLY A 172 27.24 6.13 1.38
C GLY A 172 27.13 4.60 1.25
N LYS A 173 27.98 4.00 0.39
CA LYS A 173 28.04 2.54 0.21
C LYS A 173 28.54 1.83 1.46
N THR A 174 29.61 2.33 2.07
CA THR A 174 30.22 1.70 3.26
C THR A 174 29.31 1.71 4.50
N LYS A 175 28.51 2.77 4.70
CA LYS A 175 27.57 2.84 5.83
C LYS A 175 26.37 1.88 5.67
N LEU A 176 25.86 1.74 4.45
CA LEU A 176 24.76 0.82 4.15
C LEU A 176 25.22 -0.65 4.25
N GLU A 177 26.40 -0.96 3.72
CA GLU A 177 27.03 -2.29 3.83
C GLU A 177 27.30 -2.69 5.28
N GLN A 178 27.79 -1.76 6.13
CA GLN A 178 28.01 -2.03 7.56
C GLN A 178 26.70 -2.27 8.33
N ALA A 179 25.64 -1.50 8.03
CA ALA A 179 24.32 -1.71 8.62
C ALA A 179 23.71 -3.06 8.19
N HIS A 180 23.87 -3.44 6.91
CA HIS A 180 23.40 -4.71 6.37
C HIS A 180 24.14 -5.90 7.00
N LYS A 181 25.48 -5.86 7.08
CA LYS A 181 26.29 -6.90 7.74
C LYS A 181 25.90 -7.10 9.21
N ARG A 182 25.66 -6.01 9.95
CA ARG A 182 25.22 -6.08 11.36
C ARG A 182 23.83 -6.70 11.51
N ASN A 183 22.89 -6.41 10.61
CA ASN A 183 21.54 -7.01 10.65
C ASN A 183 21.54 -8.50 10.28
N ASN A 184 22.37 -8.91 9.32
CA ASN A 184 22.54 -10.32 8.97
C ASN A 184 23.15 -11.11 10.12
N SER A 185 24.22 -10.59 10.74
CA SER A 185 24.85 -11.24 11.90
C SER A 185 23.86 -11.48 13.03
N LYS A 186 23.02 -10.48 13.35
CA LYS A 186 21.97 -10.62 14.37
C LYS A 186 20.88 -11.62 13.99
N THR A 187 20.47 -11.67 12.73
CA THR A 187 19.45 -12.63 12.25
C THR A 187 19.99 -14.05 12.32
N VAL A 188 21.24 -14.27 11.90
CA VAL A 188 21.90 -15.57 11.97
C VAL A 188 22.13 -16.01 13.42
N GLU A 189 22.54 -15.11 14.31
CA GLU A 189 22.66 -15.41 15.75
C GLU A 189 21.31 -15.78 16.37
N ALA A 190 20.25 -15.02 16.07
CA ALA A 190 18.89 -15.34 16.54
C ALA A 190 18.40 -16.70 16.03
N LEU A 191 18.69 -17.04 14.76
CA LEU A 191 18.36 -18.34 14.18
C LEU A 191 19.16 -19.49 14.81
N LYS A 192 20.45 -19.26 15.08
CA LYS A 192 21.30 -20.25 15.75
C LYS A 192 20.88 -20.47 17.20
N LEU A 193 20.55 -19.41 17.92
CA LEU A 193 19.98 -19.48 19.28
C LEU A 193 18.66 -20.26 19.27
N TRP A 194 17.79 -19.96 18.32
CA TRP A 194 16.52 -20.66 18.17
C TRP A 194 16.69 -22.15 17.84
N LYS A 195 17.66 -22.51 16.97
CA LYS A 195 18.04 -23.91 16.70
C LYS A 195 18.57 -24.65 17.93
N ILE A 196 19.16 -23.94 18.89
CA ILE A 196 19.69 -24.50 20.14
C ILE A 196 18.59 -24.67 21.19
N GLU A 197 17.63 -23.74 21.27
CA GLU A 197 16.53 -23.79 22.24
C GLU A 197 15.45 -24.83 21.90
N GLU A 198 15.19 -25.08 20.61
CA GLU A 198 14.20 -26.06 20.14
C GLU A 198 14.89 -27.31 19.53
N SER A 199 15.48 -28.15 20.39
CA SER A 199 16.13 -29.42 20.02
C SER A 199 15.22 -30.49 19.36
N SER A 200 13.99 -30.13 18.98
CA SER A 200 12.95 -31.03 18.45
C SER A 200 12.36 -30.60 17.10
N SER A 201 12.84 -29.53 16.46
CA SER A 201 12.29 -29.07 15.18
C SER A 201 13.02 -29.70 13.98
N GLU A 202 12.27 -30.27 13.03
CA GLU A 202 12.76 -30.71 11.70
C GLU A 202 13.26 -29.53 10.83
N PHE A 203 13.50 -28.36 11.43
CA PHE A 203 13.88 -27.14 10.76
C PHE A 203 15.39 -27.10 10.49
N THR A 204 15.77 -26.94 9.23
CA THR A 204 17.17 -26.98 8.80
C THR A 204 17.67 -25.60 8.33
N LEU A 205 18.89 -25.26 8.73
CA LEU A 205 19.62 -24.11 8.17
C LEU A 205 20.48 -24.63 7.03
N TYR A 206 20.14 -24.25 5.81
CA TYR A 206 20.82 -24.66 4.59
C TYR A 206 21.87 -23.62 4.17
N ASP A 207 22.91 -24.08 3.49
CA ASP A 207 23.91 -23.21 2.87
C ASP A 207 23.50 -22.82 1.44
N PHE A 208 23.90 -21.63 0.99
CA PHE A 208 23.53 -21.17 -0.37
C PHE A 208 23.97 -22.14 -1.48
N PRO A 209 25.21 -22.69 -1.49
CA PRO A 209 25.64 -23.59 -2.56
C PRO A 209 24.80 -24.87 -2.64
N GLU A 210 24.29 -25.34 -1.50
CA GLU A 210 23.43 -26.52 -1.43
C GLU A 210 22.08 -26.24 -2.12
N LEU A 211 21.43 -25.12 -1.79
CA LEU A 211 20.17 -24.73 -2.43
C LEU A 211 20.36 -24.35 -3.91
N ALA A 212 21.49 -23.73 -4.26
CA ALA A 212 21.83 -23.45 -5.65
C ALA A 212 21.98 -24.74 -6.46
N ALA A 213 22.65 -25.76 -5.91
CA ALA A 213 22.76 -27.06 -6.56
C ALA A 213 21.38 -27.74 -6.70
N ALA A 214 20.56 -27.71 -5.63
CA ALA A 214 19.25 -28.34 -5.62
C ALA A 214 18.26 -27.71 -6.63
N THR A 215 18.41 -26.42 -6.94
CA THR A 215 17.49 -25.65 -7.80
C THR A 215 18.04 -25.40 -9.21
N ASP A 216 19.13 -26.07 -9.59
CA ASP A 216 19.86 -25.81 -10.85
C ASP A 216 20.19 -24.32 -11.03
N ASN A 217 20.87 -23.77 -10.04
CA ASN A 217 21.24 -22.35 -9.92
C ASN A 217 20.05 -21.39 -10.04
N PHE A 218 18.88 -21.77 -9.54
CA PHE A 218 17.64 -20.98 -9.62
C PHE A 218 17.26 -20.65 -11.06
N SER A 219 17.41 -21.63 -11.98
CA SER A 219 17.06 -21.47 -13.39
C SER A 219 15.64 -20.90 -13.54
N GLU A 220 15.51 -19.88 -14.39
CA GLU A 220 14.24 -19.24 -14.70
C GLU A 220 13.23 -20.23 -15.29
N GLU A 221 13.71 -21.27 -15.97
CA GLU A 221 12.91 -22.34 -16.56
C GLU A 221 12.17 -23.17 -15.50
N ASN A 222 12.70 -23.20 -14.28
CA ASN A 222 12.13 -23.94 -13.15
C ASN A 222 11.23 -23.06 -12.28
N LYS A 223 10.91 -21.80 -12.62
CA LYS A 223 10.07 -20.99 -11.72
C LYS A 223 8.65 -21.52 -11.58
N LEU A 224 8.20 -21.73 -10.34
CA LEU A 224 6.84 -22.17 -10.01
C LEU A 224 5.81 -21.02 -10.01
N GLY A 225 6.27 -19.78 -9.91
CA GLY A 225 5.40 -18.60 -9.86
C GLY A 225 6.13 -17.29 -9.72
N GLN A 226 5.39 -16.18 -9.73
CA GLN A 226 5.95 -14.82 -9.74
C GLN A 226 6.65 -14.42 -8.43
N GLY A 227 6.38 -15.11 -7.32
CA GLY A 227 6.96 -14.84 -5.99
C GLY A 227 8.43 -15.28 -5.79
N GLY A 228 9.15 -15.63 -6.87
CA GLY A 228 10.54 -16.11 -6.77
C GLY A 228 10.66 -17.54 -6.23
N PHE A 229 9.61 -18.35 -6.42
CA PHE A 229 9.61 -19.76 -6.07
C PHE A 229 10.16 -20.61 -7.22
N GLY A 230 11.01 -21.59 -6.89
CA GLY A 230 11.43 -22.66 -7.79
C GLY A 230 11.42 -24.01 -7.07
N PRO A 231 11.18 -25.13 -7.77
CA PRO A 231 11.38 -26.45 -7.22
C PRO A 231 12.88 -26.68 -7.00
N GLY A 232 13.19 -27.47 -6.01
CA GLY A 232 14.52 -28.01 -5.79
C GLY A 232 14.45 -29.48 -5.43
N MET A 233 15.52 -30.20 -5.70
CA MET A 233 15.67 -31.59 -5.32
C MET A 233 17.04 -31.80 -4.69
N PHE A 234 17.05 -32.32 -3.47
CA PHE A 234 18.29 -32.68 -2.79
C PHE A 234 18.84 -34.02 -3.30
N CYS A 235 20.13 -34.28 -3.05
CA CYS A 235 20.81 -35.50 -3.50
C CYS A 235 20.22 -36.81 -2.94
N ASP A 236 19.48 -36.72 -1.83
CA ASP A 236 18.77 -37.84 -1.20
C ASP A 236 17.40 -38.11 -1.84
N GLY A 237 17.01 -37.33 -2.86
CA GLY A 237 15.73 -37.42 -3.56
C GLY A 237 14.60 -36.61 -2.91
N THR A 238 14.88 -35.84 -1.87
CA THR A 238 13.88 -34.99 -1.21
C THR A 238 13.52 -33.79 -2.09
N GLU A 239 12.24 -33.69 -2.47
CA GLU A 239 11.69 -32.56 -3.24
C GLU A 239 11.29 -31.40 -2.31
N VAL A 240 11.68 -30.19 -2.68
CA VAL A 240 11.39 -28.95 -1.94
C VAL A 240 10.95 -27.82 -2.85
N ALA A 241 10.30 -26.82 -2.28
CA ALA A 241 10.07 -25.53 -2.92
C ALA A 241 10.93 -24.46 -2.25
N VAL A 242 11.75 -23.75 -3.03
CA VAL A 242 12.63 -22.70 -2.52
C VAL A 242 12.09 -21.33 -2.92
N LYS A 243 11.72 -20.52 -1.93
CA LYS A 243 11.30 -19.13 -2.09
C LYS A 243 12.51 -18.22 -1.89
N ARG A 244 13.04 -17.64 -2.97
CA ARG A 244 14.14 -16.68 -2.89
C ARG A 244 13.58 -15.26 -2.78
N LEU A 245 13.86 -14.59 -1.66
CA LEU A 245 13.35 -13.25 -1.41
C LEU A 245 14.27 -12.19 -2.05
N ALA A 246 13.67 -11.15 -2.61
CA ALA A 246 14.41 -10.07 -3.27
C ALA A 246 15.36 -9.34 -2.29
N ALA A 247 16.66 -9.33 -2.61
CA ALA A 247 17.74 -8.81 -1.77
C ALA A 247 17.60 -7.33 -1.33
N GLN A 248 16.81 -6.52 -2.05
CA GLN A 248 16.72 -5.07 -1.86
C GLN A 248 15.34 -4.54 -1.39
N SER A 249 14.36 -5.41 -1.14
CA SER A 249 13.06 -4.95 -0.62
C SER A 249 13.08 -4.92 0.90
N GLY A 250 12.85 -3.75 1.50
CA GLY A 250 12.65 -3.64 2.96
C GLY A 250 11.48 -4.51 3.45
N GLN A 251 10.53 -4.81 2.56
CA GLN A 251 9.39 -5.68 2.77
C GLN A 251 9.79 -7.17 2.87
N GLY A 252 10.65 -7.67 1.98
CA GLY A 252 11.04 -9.07 1.95
C GLY A 252 11.74 -9.51 3.24
N LEU A 253 12.51 -8.63 3.88
CA LEU A 253 13.10 -8.92 5.19
C LEU A 253 12.06 -9.04 6.32
N VAL A 254 10.98 -8.25 6.27
CA VAL A 254 9.90 -8.32 7.26
C VAL A 254 9.10 -9.60 7.07
N GLU A 255 8.77 -9.96 5.83
CA GLU A 255 8.11 -11.21 5.48
C GLU A 255 8.96 -12.41 5.92
N PHE A 256 10.25 -12.43 5.57
CA PHE A 256 11.18 -13.47 6.00
C PHE A 256 11.16 -13.72 7.51
N LYS A 257 11.24 -12.64 8.30
CA LYS A 257 11.22 -12.74 9.76
C LYS A 257 9.87 -13.25 10.28
N ASN A 258 8.76 -12.78 9.71
CA ASN A 258 7.44 -13.25 10.10
C ASN A 258 7.29 -14.75 9.80
N GLU A 259 7.65 -15.19 8.60
CA GLU A 259 7.50 -16.60 8.19
C GLU A 259 8.31 -17.54 9.07
N ILE A 260 9.55 -17.19 9.40
CA ILE A 260 10.39 -17.99 10.30
C ILE A 260 9.82 -18.02 11.72
N GLN A 261 9.38 -16.87 12.24
CA GLN A 261 8.82 -16.80 13.60
C GLN A 261 7.49 -17.55 13.73
N LEU A 262 6.70 -17.63 12.65
CA LEU A 262 5.36 -18.20 12.62
C LEU A 262 5.37 -19.66 12.19
N ILE A 263 5.74 -19.95 10.94
CA ILE A 263 5.50 -21.25 10.31
C ILE A 263 6.33 -22.36 10.94
N ALA A 264 7.53 -22.05 11.41
CA ALA A 264 8.38 -23.05 12.03
C ALA A 264 7.74 -23.76 13.24
N LYS A 265 6.77 -23.12 13.89
CA LYS A 265 6.06 -23.66 15.06
C LYS A 265 4.68 -24.21 14.71
N LEU A 266 4.25 -24.09 13.45
CA LEU A 266 2.95 -24.57 12.99
C LEU A 266 3.11 -25.96 12.39
N GLN A 267 2.35 -26.90 12.95
CA GLN A 267 2.25 -28.25 12.42
C GLN A 267 0.78 -28.61 12.33
N HIS A 268 0.29 -28.71 11.11
CA HIS A 268 -1.09 -29.07 10.82
C HIS A 268 -1.17 -29.62 9.39
N THR A 269 -2.05 -30.59 9.16
CA THR A 269 -2.21 -31.27 7.85
C THR A 269 -2.59 -30.32 6.72
N ASN A 270 -3.29 -29.23 7.04
CA ASN A 270 -3.76 -28.23 6.07
C ASN A 270 -2.94 -26.94 6.05
N LEU A 271 -1.71 -26.94 6.56
CA LEU A 271 -0.78 -25.82 6.43
C LEU A 271 0.50 -26.31 5.74
N VAL A 272 1.10 -25.48 4.89
CA VAL A 272 2.38 -25.82 4.24
C VAL A 272 3.49 -25.79 5.27
N LYS A 273 4.28 -26.87 5.33
CA LYS A 273 5.40 -27.02 6.24
C LYS A 273 6.63 -26.26 5.74
N LEU A 274 7.15 -25.36 6.59
CA LEU A 274 8.47 -24.76 6.41
C LEU A 274 9.53 -25.75 6.93
N VAL A 275 10.36 -26.24 6.02
CA VAL A 275 11.41 -27.24 6.29
C VAL A 275 12.72 -26.56 6.70
N GLY A 276 12.96 -25.32 6.25
CA GLY A 276 14.19 -24.63 6.61
C GLY A 276 14.34 -23.25 5.99
N CYS A 277 15.51 -22.67 6.19
CA CYS A 277 15.88 -21.41 5.55
C CYS A 277 17.37 -21.33 5.25
N CYS A 278 17.74 -20.41 4.37
CA CYS A 278 19.12 -20.00 4.12
C CYS A 278 19.25 -18.50 4.37
N VAL A 279 20.27 -18.11 5.13
CA VAL A 279 20.67 -16.71 5.36
C VAL A 279 22.17 -16.59 5.15
N GLN A 280 22.55 -16.14 3.95
CA GLN A 280 23.95 -15.95 3.59
C GLN A 280 24.12 -14.61 2.87
N GLU A 281 24.81 -13.67 3.51
CA GLU A 281 24.98 -12.31 3.00
C GLU A 281 23.63 -11.66 2.60
N GLU A 282 23.45 -11.24 1.34
CA GLU A 282 22.20 -10.63 0.89
C GLU A 282 21.09 -11.67 0.62
N GLU A 283 21.45 -12.96 0.51
CA GLU A 283 20.55 -14.05 0.18
C GLU A 283 19.71 -14.50 1.38
N LYS A 284 18.39 -14.44 1.21
CA LYS A 284 17.40 -14.88 2.19
C LYS A 284 16.42 -15.78 1.48
N MET A 285 16.38 -17.05 1.87
CA MET A 285 15.57 -18.06 1.21
C MET A 285 14.81 -18.88 2.24
N LEU A 286 13.57 -19.23 1.90
CA LEU A 286 12.72 -20.12 2.68
C LEU A 286 12.54 -21.43 1.90
N VAL A 287 12.62 -22.56 2.60
CA VAL A 287 12.53 -23.90 2.02
C VAL A 287 11.30 -24.59 2.57
N TYR A 288 10.36 -24.95 1.71
CA TYR A 288 9.11 -25.62 2.05
C TYR A 288 9.07 -27.02 1.48
N GLU A 289 8.13 -27.84 1.98
CA GLU A 289 7.73 -29.05 1.27
C GLU A 289 7.25 -28.71 -0.15
N TYR A 290 7.59 -29.57 -1.12
CA TYR A 290 7.14 -29.38 -2.49
C TYR A 290 5.66 -29.77 -2.66
N MET A 291 4.90 -28.94 -3.36
CA MET A 291 3.48 -29.12 -3.61
C MET A 291 3.27 -29.38 -5.12
N PRO A 292 3.19 -30.65 -5.55
CA PRO A 292 3.30 -31.01 -6.96
C PRO A 292 2.11 -30.56 -7.82
N ASN A 293 0.94 -30.35 -7.21
CA ASN A 293 -0.24 -29.86 -7.92
C ASN A 293 -0.29 -28.33 -7.97
N GLY A 294 0.61 -27.59 -7.31
CA GLY A 294 0.61 -26.13 -7.33
C GLY A 294 -0.60 -25.52 -6.61
N SER A 295 -1.04 -24.34 -7.05
CA SER A 295 -2.07 -23.54 -6.40
C SER A 295 -3.49 -23.82 -6.90
N LEU A 296 -4.48 -23.60 -6.03
CA LEU A 296 -5.89 -23.88 -6.30
C LEU A 296 -6.47 -23.03 -7.43
N ASP A 297 -6.02 -21.78 -7.56
CA ASP A 297 -6.46 -20.83 -8.60
C ASP A 297 -6.28 -21.38 -10.03
N PHE A 298 -5.22 -22.14 -10.28
CA PHE A 298 -4.99 -22.84 -11.54
C PHE A 298 -6.12 -23.82 -11.88
N PHE A 299 -6.61 -24.57 -10.89
CA PHE A 299 -7.68 -25.55 -11.09
C PHE A 299 -9.06 -24.91 -11.26
N ILE A 300 -9.33 -23.83 -10.53
CA ILE A 300 -10.66 -23.21 -10.54
C ILE A 300 -10.83 -22.16 -11.65
N PHE A 301 -9.76 -21.54 -12.16
CA PHE A 301 -9.85 -20.47 -13.16
C PHE A 301 -9.17 -20.76 -14.51
N GLU A 302 -8.06 -21.49 -14.54
CA GLU A 302 -7.15 -21.51 -15.70
C GLU A 302 -7.23 -22.77 -16.58
N ARG A 303 -8.35 -23.50 -16.50
CA ARG A 303 -8.58 -24.77 -17.24
C ARG A 303 -7.65 -25.92 -16.82
N GLY A 304 -7.29 -26.00 -15.54
CA GLY A 304 -6.66 -27.18 -14.96
C GLY A 304 -7.54 -28.44 -14.99
N PRO A 305 -7.05 -29.59 -14.49
CA PRO A 305 -7.84 -30.81 -14.37
C PRO A 305 -9.16 -30.56 -13.64
N LEU A 306 -10.27 -31.13 -14.12
CA LEU A 306 -11.59 -30.86 -13.56
C LEU A 306 -11.66 -31.34 -12.10
N LEU A 307 -11.82 -30.41 -11.17
CA LEU A 307 -12.16 -30.72 -9.77
C LEU A 307 -13.66 -30.95 -9.68
N ASP A 308 -14.04 -32.21 -9.49
CA ASP A 308 -15.42 -32.58 -9.13
C ASP A 308 -15.82 -31.98 -7.77
N TRP A 309 -17.12 -32.00 -7.50
CA TRP A 309 -17.65 -31.38 -6.28
C TRP A 309 -17.09 -32.00 -5.00
N LYS A 310 -16.88 -33.31 -4.96
CA LYS A 310 -16.39 -34.00 -3.77
C LYS A 310 -14.98 -33.53 -3.41
N LYS A 311 -14.12 -33.32 -4.42
CA LYS A 311 -12.78 -32.74 -4.22
C LYS A 311 -12.87 -31.29 -3.78
N ARG A 312 -13.75 -30.47 -4.38
CA ARG A 312 -13.95 -29.07 -3.94
C ARG A 312 -14.45 -28.99 -2.50
N GLN A 313 -15.36 -29.87 -2.10
CA GLN A 313 -15.83 -29.98 -0.72
C GLN A 313 -14.68 -30.34 0.23
N HIS A 314 -13.88 -31.36 -0.09
CA HIS A 314 -12.69 -31.73 0.71
C HIS A 314 -11.71 -30.55 0.85
N ILE A 315 -11.52 -29.79 -0.23
CA ILE A 315 -10.70 -28.57 -0.23
C ILE A 315 -11.28 -27.50 0.70
N ILE A 316 -12.59 -27.22 0.61
CA ILE A 316 -13.28 -26.25 1.47
C ILE A 316 -13.14 -26.62 2.94
N GLU A 317 -13.40 -27.87 3.29
CA GLU A 317 -13.30 -28.39 4.65
C GLU A 317 -11.86 -28.29 5.18
N GLY A 318 -10.87 -28.69 4.38
CA GLY A 318 -9.46 -28.61 4.76
C GLY A 318 -8.97 -27.18 4.97
N ILE A 319 -9.39 -26.23 4.13
CA ILE A 319 -9.07 -24.80 4.32
C ILE A 319 -9.70 -24.29 5.63
N ALA A 320 -10.97 -24.63 5.88
CA ALA A 320 -11.67 -24.21 7.08
C ALA A 320 -10.98 -24.75 8.36
N GLN A 321 -10.54 -26.01 8.34
CA GLN A 321 -9.79 -26.62 9.45
C GLN A 321 -8.42 -25.98 9.65
N GLY A 322 -7.68 -25.72 8.56
CA GLY A 322 -6.39 -25.02 8.64
C GLY A 322 -6.53 -23.62 9.26
N LEU A 323 -7.56 -22.87 8.87
CA LEU A 323 -7.79 -21.52 9.39
C LEU A 323 -8.32 -21.55 10.84
N LEU A 324 -9.18 -22.52 11.18
CA LEU A 324 -9.61 -22.76 12.57
C LEU A 324 -8.41 -23.04 13.48
N TYR A 325 -7.47 -23.86 13.01
CA TYR A 325 -6.24 -24.14 13.75
C TYR A 325 -5.48 -22.85 14.06
N LEU A 326 -5.24 -21.99 13.06
CA LEU A 326 -4.55 -20.69 13.24
C LEU A 326 -5.27 -19.76 14.23
N HIS A 327 -6.60 -19.77 14.24
CA HIS A 327 -7.38 -18.83 15.06
C HIS A 327 -7.56 -19.29 16.51
N LYS A 328 -7.60 -20.61 16.75
CA LYS A 328 -8.07 -21.19 18.02
C LYS A 328 -7.16 -22.25 18.62
N HIS A 329 -6.53 -23.10 17.81
CA HIS A 329 -5.82 -24.29 18.30
C HIS A 329 -4.29 -24.19 18.26
N SER A 330 -3.74 -23.24 17.51
CA SER A 330 -2.32 -22.92 17.59
C SER A 330 -1.98 -22.31 18.95
N TRP A 331 -0.74 -22.51 19.39
CA TRP A 331 -0.23 -22.02 20.69
C TRP A 331 -0.43 -20.51 20.87
N VAL A 332 -0.27 -19.76 19.79
CA VAL A 332 -0.63 -18.35 19.68
C VAL A 332 -1.72 -18.19 18.62
N ARG A 333 -2.60 -17.22 18.79
CA ARG A 333 -3.57 -16.87 17.75
C ARG A 333 -2.86 -16.19 16.59
N ILE A 334 -3.09 -16.68 15.38
CA ILE A 334 -2.46 -16.17 14.15
C ILE A 334 -3.55 -15.71 13.20
N ILE A 335 -3.34 -14.53 12.62
CA ILE A 335 -4.19 -13.98 11.55
C ILE A 335 -3.37 -13.95 10.27
N HIS A 336 -3.89 -14.57 9.20
CA HIS A 336 -3.18 -14.76 7.95
C HIS A 336 -3.08 -13.46 7.14
N ARG A 337 -4.21 -12.75 6.99
CA ARG A 337 -4.40 -11.47 6.27
C ARG A 337 -4.28 -11.50 4.75
N ASP A 338 -3.88 -12.62 4.17
CA ASP A 338 -3.83 -12.81 2.71
C ASP A 338 -4.42 -14.14 2.26
N MET A 339 -5.62 -14.48 2.73
CA MET A 339 -6.33 -15.68 2.29
C MET A 339 -6.91 -15.46 0.88
N LYS A 340 -6.48 -16.29 -0.08
CA LYS A 340 -6.92 -16.27 -1.50
C LYS A 340 -6.60 -17.61 -2.17
N ALA A 341 -7.17 -17.85 -3.34
CA ALA A 341 -7.01 -19.13 -4.05
C ALA A 341 -5.55 -19.44 -4.42
N SER A 342 -4.74 -18.44 -4.80
CA SER A 342 -3.32 -18.63 -5.13
C SER A 342 -2.44 -18.98 -3.93
N ASN A 343 -2.91 -18.73 -2.71
CA ASN A 343 -2.21 -19.09 -1.47
C ASN A 343 -2.67 -20.44 -0.90
N ILE A 344 -3.58 -21.15 -1.58
CA ILE A 344 -3.93 -22.54 -1.24
C ILE A 344 -3.19 -23.47 -2.20
N LEU A 345 -2.23 -24.22 -1.69
CA LEU A 345 -1.49 -25.22 -2.47
C LEU A 345 -2.12 -26.60 -2.29
N LEU A 346 -1.98 -27.45 -3.30
CA LEU A 346 -2.52 -28.81 -3.32
C LEU A 346 -1.38 -29.83 -3.30
N ASP A 347 -1.44 -30.77 -2.36
CA ASP A 347 -0.46 -31.86 -2.31
C ASP A 347 -0.77 -32.93 -3.37
N LYS A 348 0.02 -34.00 -3.41
CA LYS A 348 -0.13 -35.12 -4.37
C LYS A 348 -1.54 -35.75 -4.37
N ASP A 349 -2.25 -35.68 -3.25
CA ASP A 349 -3.58 -36.28 -3.05
C ASP A 349 -4.71 -35.23 -3.21
N LEU A 350 -4.38 -34.03 -3.72
CA LEU A 350 -5.27 -32.87 -3.84
C LEU A 350 -5.82 -32.38 -2.50
N SER A 351 -5.11 -32.62 -1.40
CA SER A 351 -5.45 -32.04 -0.10
C SER A 351 -4.93 -30.60 0.00
N PRO A 352 -5.74 -29.67 0.54
CA PRO A 352 -5.37 -28.26 0.59
C PRO A 352 -4.38 -27.96 1.72
N LYS A 353 -3.42 -27.09 1.43
CA LYS A 353 -2.52 -26.50 2.42
C LYS A 353 -2.43 -24.98 2.26
N ILE A 354 -2.70 -24.26 3.34
CA ILE A 354 -2.55 -22.80 3.40
C ILE A 354 -1.07 -22.44 3.39
N SER A 355 -0.70 -21.49 2.54
CA SER A 355 0.67 -21.04 2.31
C SER A 355 0.78 -19.50 2.37
N ASP A 356 2.02 -19.00 2.32
CA ASP A 356 2.39 -17.58 2.29
C ASP A 356 2.01 -16.76 3.54
N PHE A 357 2.69 -17.06 4.65
CA PHE A 357 2.50 -16.37 5.93
C PHE A 357 3.34 -15.10 6.07
N GLY A 358 3.93 -14.57 4.99
CA GLY A 358 4.76 -13.36 5.05
C GLY A 358 4.02 -12.16 5.65
N MET A 359 2.70 -12.17 5.51
CA MET A 359 1.79 -11.15 6.00
C MET A 359 1.16 -11.51 7.35
N ALA A 360 1.33 -12.72 7.86
CA ALA A 360 0.63 -13.13 9.06
C ALA A 360 1.12 -12.40 10.33
N ARG A 361 0.29 -12.39 11.37
CA ARG A 361 0.55 -11.68 12.63
C ARG A 361 0.17 -12.53 13.85
N ILE A 362 1.00 -12.49 14.88
CA ILE A 362 0.79 -13.14 16.18
C ILE A 362 -0.06 -12.24 17.08
N PHE A 363 -1.08 -12.82 17.72
CA PHE A 363 -1.94 -12.16 18.68
C PHE A 363 -1.76 -12.78 20.07
N GLY A 364 -1.69 -11.90 21.08
CA GLY A 364 -1.90 -12.30 22.46
C GLY A 364 -3.37 -12.69 22.68
N SER A 365 -3.63 -13.66 23.55
CA SER A 365 -4.96 -14.25 23.79
C SER A 365 -6.07 -13.24 24.12
N ASN A 366 -5.73 -12.05 24.62
CA ASN A 366 -6.66 -11.04 25.13
C ASN A 366 -6.98 -9.90 24.14
N VAL A 367 -6.37 -9.88 22.95
CA VAL A 367 -6.62 -8.84 21.94
C VAL A 367 -7.54 -9.40 20.85
N MET A 368 -8.69 -8.77 20.66
CA MET A 368 -9.70 -9.18 19.68
C MET A 368 -9.50 -8.53 18.30
N GLU A 369 -8.90 -7.34 18.27
CA GLU A 369 -8.73 -6.53 17.07
C GLU A 369 -7.44 -5.69 17.20
N VAL A 370 -6.72 -5.49 16.09
CA VAL A 370 -5.51 -4.66 16.05
C VAL A 370 -5.63 -3.65 14.92
N ASN A 371 -5.29 -2.39 15.22
CA ASN A 371 -5.15 -1.33 14.24
C ASN A 371 -3.73 -1.35 13.64
N THR A 372 -3.63 -1.17 12.33
CA THR A 372 -2.36 -0.88 11.67
C THR A 372 -2.48 0.27 10.69
N ASN A 373 -1.53 1.21 10.77
CA ASN A 373 -1.39 2.29 9.79
C ASN A 373 -0.88 1.79 8.43
N ARG A 374 -0.59 0.48 8.30
CA ARG A 374 -0.11 -0.13 7.07
C ARG A 374 -1.00 -1.32 6.68
N VAL A 375 -1.97 -1.04 5.82
CA VAL A 375 -2.85 -2.03 5.21
C VAL A 375 -2.06 -2.74 4.11
N VAL A 376 -2.07 -4.07 4.18
CA VAL A 376 -1.39 -4.95 3.23
C VAL A 376 -2.30 -6.15 2.98
N GLY A 377 -2.53 -6.50 1.72
CA GLY A 377 -3.29 -7.69 1.36
C GLY A 377 -3.66 -7.69 -0.12
N THR A 378 -4.42 -8.69 -0.53
CA THR A 378 -4.93 -8.78 -1.91
C THR A 378 -6.29 -8.09 -2.04
N TYR A 379 -6.39 -7.12 -2.95
CA TYR A 379 -7.63 -6.38 -3.20
C TYR A 379 -8.74 -7.35 -3.67
N GLY A 380 -9.96 -7.14 -3.17
CA GLY A 380 -11.10 -8.05 -3.39
C GLY A 380 -11.25 -9.13 -2.31
N TYR A 381 -10.19 -9.49 -1.58
CA TYR A 381 -10.27 -10.41 -0.44
C TYR A 381 -10.25 -9.69 0.91
N MET A 382 -9.79 -8.43 0.94
CA MET A 382 -9.72 -7.65 2.17
C MET A 382 -11.12 -7.29 2.68
N ALA A 383 -11.33 -7.50 3.98
CA ALA A 383 -12.54 -7.07 4.66
C ALA A 383 -12.68 -5.54 4.64
N PRO A 384 -13.91 -4.99 4.60
CA PRO A 384 -14.14 -3.54 4.53
C PRO A 384 -13.42 -2.75 5.62
N GLU A 385 -13.55 -3.18 6.88
CA GLU A 385 -12.93 -2.52 8.04
C GLU A 385 -11.40 -2.56 7.99
N TYR A 386 -10.83 -3.59 7.38
CA TYR A 386 -9.39 -3.68 7.19
C TYR A 386 -8.91 -2.75 6.08
N ALA A 387 -9.65 -2.69 4.98
CA ALA A 387 -9.31 -1.85 3.84
C ALA A 387 -9.49 -0.35 4.12
N SER A 388 -10.53 0.03 4.88
CA SER A 388 -10.83 1.43 5.20
C SER A 388 -10.08 1.96 6.41
N GLU A 389 -9.99 1.17 7.49
CA GLU A 389 -9.55 1.63 8.81
C GLU A 389 -8.29 0.91 9.30
N GLY A 390 -7.83 -0.12 8.58
CA GLY A 390 -6.64 -0.89 8.98
C GLY A 390 -6.87 -1.78 10.18
N LEU A 391 -8.14 -2.00 10.54
CA LEU A 391 -8.56 -2.88 11.61
C LEU A 391 -8.58 -4.32 11.10
N PHE A 392 -7.76 -5.19 11.68
CA PHE A 392 -7.78 -6.60 11.34
C PHE A 392 -7.98 -7.48 12.57
N SER A 393 -8.76 -8.54 12.37
CA SER A 393 -9.09 -9.55 13.37
C SER A 393 -9.30 -10.90 12.70
N VAL A 394 -9.58 -11.93 13.49
CA VAL A 394 -9.97 -13.25 12.97
C VAL A 394 -11.17 -13.14 12.02
N LYS A 395 -12.02 -12.12 12.19
CA LYS A 395 -13.18 -11.87 11.32
C LYS A 395 -12.78 -11.32 9.95
N SER A 396 -11.61 -10.70 9.83
CA SER A 396 -11.09 -10.25 8.53
C SER A 396 -10.62 -11.45 7.70
N ASP A 397 -9.99 -12.46 8.32
CA ASP A 397 -9.68 -13.74 7.66
C ASP A 397 -10.95 -14.52 7.29
N VAL A 398 -11.98 -14.51 8.15
CA VAL A 398 -13.29 -15.12 7.85
C VAL A 398 -13.92 -14.50 6.59
N PHE A 399 -13.84 -13.17 6.45
CA PHE A 399 -14.31 -12.48 5.24
C PHE A 399 -13.57 -12.99 4.00
N SER A 400 -12.24 -13.02 4.04
CA SER A 400 -11.43 -13.53 2.93
C SER A 400 -11.72 -15.00 2.60
N PHE A 401 -11.96 -15.84 3.61
CA PHE A 401 -12.43 -17.22 3.42
C PHE A 401 -13.78 -17.28 2.73
N GLY A 402 -14.73 -16.41 3.10
CA GLY A 402 -16.04 -16.33 2.44
C GLY A 402 -15.93 -15.97 0.95
N VAL A 403 -15.04 -15.04 0.60
CA VAL A 403 -14.73 -14.72 -0.81
C VAL A 403 -14.19 -15.96 -1.52
N LEU A 404 -13.18 -16.61 -0.94
CA LEU A 404 -12.57 -17.83 -1.49
C LEU A 404 -13.60 -18.97 -1.67
N LEU A 405 -14.53 -19.12 -0.72
CA LEU A 405 -15.59 -20.12 -0.80
C LEU A 405 -16.53 -19.86 -1.99
N LEU A 406 -16.91 -18.61 -2.24
CA LEU A 406 -17.68 -18.25 -3.43
C LEU A 406 -16.92 -18.58 -4.72
N GLU A 407 -15.61 -18.32 -4.77
CA GLU A 407 -14.78 -18.65 -5.93
C GLU A 407 -14.72 -20.16 -6.18
N ILE A 408 -14.54 -20.97 -5.13
CA ILE A 408 -14.48 -22.43 -5.25
C ILE A 408 -15.81 -23.00 -5.76
N VAL A 409 -16.94 -22.53 -5.24
CA VAL A 409 -18.26 -23.02 -5.64
C VAL A 409 -18.62 -22.58 -7.07
N SER A 410 -18.25 -21.36 -7.45
CA SER A 410 -18.66 -20.77 -8.73
C SER A 410 -17.68 -20.99 -9.88
N GLY A 411 -16.41 -21.27 -9.59
CA GLY A 411 -15.34 -21.24 -10.59
C GLY A 411 -15.08 -19.84 -11.16
N LYS A 412 -15.58 -18.78 -10.50
CA LYS A 412 -15.49 -17.39 -10.96
C LYS A 412 -14.55 -16.60 -10.04
N ARG A 413 -13.65 -15.79 -10.62
CA ARG A 413 -12.66 -15.01 -9.87
C ARG A 413 -13.26 -13.71 -9.33
N ASN A 414 -13.02 -13.34 -8.09
CA ASN A 414 -13.48 -12.05 -7.60
C ASN A 414 -12.73 -10.91 -8.31
N SER A 415 -13.46 -10.06 -9.05
CA SER A 415 -12.88 -9.09 -9.98
C SER A 415 -12.15 -7.97 -9.21
N SER A 416 -10.82 -7.94 -9.30
CA SER A 416 -10.01 -6.85 -8.75
C SER A 416 -9.29 -6.01 -9.82
N GLY A 417 -9.50 -6.25 -11.12
CA GLY A 417 -8.86 -5.40 -12.14
C GLY A 417 -9.10 -5.65 -13.63
N HIS A 418 -9.93 -6.62 -14.05
CA HIS A 418 -10.00 -7.03 -15.46
C HIS A 418 -11.31 -6.69 -16.19
N GLY A 419 -12.09 -5.71 -15.72
CA GLY A 419 -13.35 -5.34 -16.38
C GLY A 419 -14.34 -6.51 -16.50
N GLN A 420 -14.16 -7.56 -15.68
CA GLN A 420 -15.00 -8.74 -15.72
C GLN A 420 -16.29 -8.42 -14.97
N HIS A 421 -17.36 -8.24 -15.74
CA HIS A 421 -18.70 -7.97 -15.24
C HIS A 421 -19.47 -9.27 -15.04
N TYR A 422 -20.14 -9.41 -13.90
CA TYR A 422 -21.05 -10.50 -13.62
C TYR A 422 -22.48 -10.07 -13.94
N GLY A 423 -22.80 -9.97 -15.23
CA GLY A 423 -24.01 -9.28 -15.69
C GLY A 423 -23.88 -7.78 -15.43
N GLU A 424 -24.77 -7.21 -14.62
CA GLU A 424 -24.74 -5.78 -14.24
C GLU A 424 -23.79 -5.46 -13.07
N PHE A 425 -23.19 -6.47 -12.44
CA PHE A 425 -22.44 -6.32 -11.19
C PHE A 425 -20.92 -6.22 -11.39
N VAL A 426 -20.29 -5.36 -10.61
CA VAL A 426 -18.83 -5.10 -10.65
C VAL A 426 -18.00 -6.15 -9.90
N ASN A 427 -18.56 -6.87 -8.92
CA ASN A 427 -17.84 -7.91 -8.18
C ASN A 427 -18.70 -9.15 -7.88
N LEU A 428 -18.02 -10.25 -7.53
CA LEU A 428 -18.64 -11.57 -7.33
C LEU A 428 -19.58 -11.58 -6.10
N LEU A 429 -19.25 -10.82 -5.07
CA LEU A 429 -20.02 -10.77 -3.82
C LEU A 429 -21.42 -10.19 -4.05
N SER A 430 -21.51 -9.05 -4.76
CA SER A 430 -22.79 -8.43 -5.11
C SER A 430 -23.65 -9.34 -5.99
N TYR A 431 -23.02 -10.02 -6.95
CA TYR A 431 -23.71 -10.97 -7.82
C TYR A 431 -24.25 -12.18 -7.05
N ALA A 432 -23.42 -12.79 -6.18
CA ALA A 432 -23.81 -13.91 -5.33
C ALA A 432 -24.95 -13.54 -4.38
N TRP A 433 -24.88 -12.36 -3.74
CA TRP A 433 -25.92 -11.84 -2.87
C TRP A 433 -27.26 -11.70 -3.60
N GLN A 434 -27.26 -11.08 -4.79
CA GLN A 434 -28.48 -10.87 -5.56
C GLN A 434 -29.12 -12.20 -5.96
N LEU A 435 -28.32 -13.14 -6.49
CA LEU A 435 -28.83 -14.47 -6.85
C LEU A 435 -29.41 -15.20 -5.64
N TRP A 436 -28.74 -15.16 -4.50
CA TRP A 436 -29.24 -15.79 -3.27
C TRP A 436 -30.56 -15.15 -2.80
N LYS A 437 -30.64 -13.82 -2.77
CA LYS A 437 -31.84 -13.07 -2.37
C LYS A 437 -33.04 -13.37 -3.29
N ASP A 438 -32.79 -13.55 -4.57
CA ASP A 438 -33.84 -13.85 -5.56
C ASP A 438 -34.21 -15.35 -5.61
N GLY A 439 -33.64 -16.20 -4.74
CA GLY A 439 -33.87 -17.65 -4.74
C GLY A 439 -33.20 -18.38 -5.92
N ARG A 440 -32.22 -17.74 -6.56
CA ARG A 440 -31.52 -18.17 -7.78
C ARG A 440 -30.06 -18.54 -7.55
N ALA A 441 -29.64 -18.80 -6.31
CA ALA A 441 -28.23 -19.08 -5.98
C ALA A 441 -27.65 -20.30 -6.71
N LEU A 442 -28.46 -21.20 -7.28
CA LEU A 442 -27.98 -22.32 -8.10
C LEU A 442 -27.26 -21.83 -9.36
N GLU A 443 -27.64 -20.67 -9.90
CA GLU A 443 -26.98 -20.05 -11.06
C GLU A 443 -25.55 -19.58 -10.77
N LEU A 444 -25.18 -19.49 -9.48
CA LEU A 444 -23.82 -19.17 -9.07
C LEU A 444 -22.90 -20.38 -9.21
N VAL A 445 -23.42 -21.59 -9.04
CA VAL A 445 -22.66 -22.84 -9.01
C VAL A 445 -22.03 -23.11 -10.37
N ASP A 446 -20.77 -23.55 -10.36
CA ASP A 446 -20.05 -23.94 -11.57
C ASP A 446 -20.81 -25.06 -12.32
N PRO A 447 -21.26 -24.83 -13.57
CA PRO A 447 -22.04 -25.79 -14.34
C PRO A 447 -21.32 -27.13 -14.58
N THR A 448 -19.98 -27.16 -14.45
CA THR A 448 -19.18 -28.36 -14.65
C THR A 448 -19.27 -29.36 -13.50
N LEU A 449 -19.84 -28.97 -12.35
CA LEU A 449 -19.83 -29.77 -11.12
C LEU A 449 -20.82 -30.94 -11.05
N GLY A 450 -21.64 -31.16 -12.07
CA GLY A 450 -22.67 -32.21 -12.07
C GLY A 450 -23.81 -31.93 -11.08
N HIS A 451 -25.00 -32.48 -11.35
CA HIS A 451 -26.23 -32.10 -10.65
C HIS A 451 -26.94 -33.30 -10.03
N CYS A 452 -26.33 -33.96 -9.04
CA CYS A 452 -27.11 -34.85 -8.18
C CYS A 452 -27.73 -34.05 -7.02
N ASN A 453 -28.97 -34.38 -6.65
CA ASN A 453 -29.79 -33.54 -5.75
C ASN A 453 -29.11 -33.24 -4.40
N GLU A 454 -28.46 -34.24 -3.79
CA GLU A 454 -27.80 -34.07 -2.48
C GLU A 454 -26.61 -33.10 -2.56
N GLN A 455 -25.80 -33.18 -3.62
CA GLN A 455 -24.66 -32.28 -3.82
C GLN A 455 -25.13 -30.85 -4.10
N VAL A 456 -26.20 -30.68 -4.86
CA VAL A 456 -26.78 -29.36 -5.15
C VAL A 456 -27.25 -28.68 -3.86
N THR A 457 -27.92 -29.40 -2.96
CA THR A 457 -28.32 -28.84 -1.66
C THR A 457 -27.10 -28.39 -0.85
N TYR A 458 -26.03 -29.19 -0.83
CA TYR A 458 -24.80 -28.84 -0.12
C TYR A 458 -24.05 -27.66 -0.78
N MET A 459 -24.03 -27.56 -2.11
CA MET A 459 -23.48 -26.38 -2.82
C MET A 459 -24.19 -25.09 -2.42
N MET A 460 -25.52 -25.12 -2.39
CA MET A 460 -26.36 -23.99 -1.97
C MET A 460 -26.14 -23.62 -0.50
N TRP A 461 -25.90 -24.63 0.33
CA TRP A 461 -25.50 -24.45 1.72
C TRP A 461 -24.16 -23.73 1.83
N CYS A 462 -23.14 -24.16 1.08
CA CYS A 462 -21.85 -23.49 1.01
C CYS A 462 -21.98 -22.02 0.56
N VAL A 463 -22.84 -21.72 -0.43
CA VAL A 463 -23.12 -20.32 -0.83
C VAL A 463 -23.68 -19.53 0.35
N THR A 464 -24.60 -20.08 1.10
CA THR A 464 -25.20 -19.40 2.27
C THR A 464 -24.14 -19.16 3.36
N VAL A 465 -23.31 -20.16 3.68
CA VAL A 465 -22.18 -20.01 4.63
C VAL A 465 -21.20 -18.94 4.15
N ALA A 466 -20.89 -18.91 2.85
CA ALA A 466 -20.02 -17.89 2.28
C ALA A 466 -20.59 -16.48 2.45
N LEU A 467 -21.90 -16.31 2.22
CA LEU A 467 -22.60 -15.05 2.44
C LEU A 467 -22.60 -14.62 3.91
N LEU A 468 -22.71 -15.56 4.86
CA LEU A 468 -22.53 -15.27 6.29
C LEU A 468 -21.09 -14.83 6.62
N CYS A 469 -20.09 -15.39 5.93
CA CYS A 469 -18.69 -15.03 6.14
C CYS A 469 -18.36 -13.64 5.59
N VAL A 470 -18.96 -13.22 4.48
CA VAL A 470 -18.66 -11.93 3.83
C VAL A 470 -19.52 -10.77 4.32
N GLN A 471 -20.17 -10.84 5.48
CA GLN A 471 -20.99 -9.73 6.00
C GLN A 471 -20.18 -8.43 6.19
N ASP A 472 -20.81 -7.27 5.98
CA ASP A 472 -20.13 -5.97 6.01
C ASP A 472 -19.58 -5.67 7.41
N ASN A 473 -20.42 -5.83 8.43
CA ASN A 473 -20.02 -5.74 9.82
C ASN A 473 -19.31 -7.02 10.28
N ALA A 474 -18.07 -6.89 10.78
CA ALA A 474 -17.27 -7.99 11.30
C ALA A 474 -17.95 -8.78 12.44
N MET A 475 -18.85 -8.16 13.20
CA MET A 475 -19.56 -8.81 14.30
C MET A 475 -20.66 -9.76 13.82
N ASP A 476 -21.25 -9.51 12.65
CA ASP A 476 -22.27 -10.39 12.05
C ASP A 476 -21.65 -11.63 11.39
N ARG A 477 -20.33 -11.64 11.17
CA ARG A 477 -19.62 -12.80 10.62
C ARG A 477 -19.48 -13.91 11.66
N PRO A 478 -19.63 -15.20 11.30
CA PRO A 478 -19.35 -16.32 12.19
C PRO A 478 -17.86 -16.38 12.59
N THR A 479 -17.52 -17.18 13.61
CA THR A 479 -16.13 -17.59 13.84
C THR A 479 -15.78 -18.80 12.96
N MET A 480 -14.50 -19.07 12.74
CA MET A 480 -14.13 -20.29 12.00
C MET A 480 -14.61 -21.58 12.67
N SER A 481 -14.80 -21.59 14.00
CA SER A 481 -15.37 -22.73 14.71
C SER A 481 -16.84 -22.95 14.31
N ASP A 482 -17.60 -21.87 14.16
CA ASP A 482 -18.98 -21.93 13.71
C ASP A 482 -19.03 -22.32 12.22
N VAL A 483 -18.14 -21.75 11.39
CA VAL A 483 -18.03 -22.11 9.96
C VAL A 483 -17.75 -23.59 9.77
N THR A 484 -16.81 -24.18 10.52
CA THR A 484 -16.54 -25.62 10.43
C THR A 484 -17.74 -26.48 10.84
N ALA A 485 -18.49 -26.07 11.86
CA ALA A 485 -19.71 -26.77 12.27
C ALA A 485 -20.84 -26.63 11.23
N MET A 486 -20.99 -25.45 10.65
CA MET A 486 -21.94 -25.19 9.57
C MET A 486 -21.61 -26.03 8.33
N LEU A 487 -20.34 -26.12 7.93
CA LEU A 487 -19.90 -26.93 6.79
C LEU A 487 -20.03 -28.44 7.07
N GLY A 488 -19.88 -28.89 8.31
CA GLY A 488 -20.09 -30.28 8.73
C GLY A 488 -21.55 -30.77 8.61
N HIS A 489 -22.50 -29.86 8.37
CA HIS A 489 -23.92 -30.17 8.16
C HIS A 489 -24.57 -30.93 9.34
N ASP A 490 -24.27 -30.50 10.58
CA ASP A 490 -24.77 -31.09 11.83
C ASP A 490 -26.29 -30.87 12.09
N GLY A 491 -27.09 -30.61 11.04
CA GLY A 491 -28.54 -30.38 11.16
C GLY A 491 -28.92 -29.04 11.82
N VAL A 492 -27.97 -28.12 11.96
CA VAL A 492 -28.20 -26.78 12.52
C VAL A 492 -28.72 -25.86 11.41
N PRO A 493 -29.92 -25.25 11.55
CA PRO A 493 -30.41 -24.29 10.57
C PRO A 493 -29.48 -23.06 10.50
N LEU A 494 -29.10 -22.65 9.30
CA LEU A 494 -28.29 -21.44 9.11
C LEU A 494 -29.12 -20.18 9.38
N PRO A 495 -28.54 -19.17 10.04
CA PRO A 495 -29.15 -17.85 10.09
C PRO A 495 -29.22 -17.25 8.69
N GLU A 496 -30.21 -16.38 8.45
CA GLU A 496 -30.29 -15.62 7.20
C GLU A 496 -29.19 -14.53 7.15
N PRO A 497 -28.37 -14.49 6.09
CA PRO A 497 -27.49 -13.36 5.76
C PRO A 497 -28.21 -12.00 5.71
N ARG A 498 -27.55 -10.89 6.09
CA ARG A 498 -28.21 -9.58 6.41
C ARG A 498 -27.89 -8.34 5.51
N TRP A 499 -27.12 -8.44 4.43
CA TRP A 499 -26.56 -7.33 3.59
C TRP A 499 -27.58 -6.22 3.12
N PRO A 500 -27.31 -4.88 2.83
CA PRO A 500 -26.08 -4.05 2.57
C PRO A 500 -26.03 -2.57 3.16
N PRO A 501 -25.05 -1.67 2.80
CA PRO A 501 -25.31 -0.59 1.80
C PRO A 501 -24.21 -0.25 0.74
N HIS A 502 -22.94 -0.63 0.87
CA HIS A 502 -21.85 0.03 0.09
C HIS A 502 -21.51 -0.55 -1.30
N PHE A 503 -22.20 -1.60 -1.77
CA PHE A 503 -21.82 -2.31 -3.01
C PHE A 503 -22.82 -2.24 -4.17
N HIS A 504 -23.67 -1.20 -4.21
CA HIS A 504 -24.48 -0.86 -5.38
C HIS A 504 -23.64 -0.18 -6.49
N LEU A 505 -22.61 -0.87 -6.99
CA LEU A 505 -22.07 -0.55 -8.31
C LEU A 505 -22.78 -1.45 -9.31
N ARG A 506 -23.99 -1.04 -9.70
CA ARG A 506 -24.57 -1.48 -10.97
C ARG A 506 -23.94 -0.61 -12.05
N VAL A 507 -23.54 -1.23 -13.15
CA VAL A 507 -23.15 -0.47 -14.34
C VAL A 507 -24.41 0.17 -14.89
N THR A 508 -24.61 1.48 -14.67
CA THR A 508 -25.57 2.23 -15.47
C THR A 508 -24.99 2.33 -16.87
N SER A 509 -25.65 1.73 -17.86
CA SER A 509 -25.40 2.07 -19.26
C SER A 509 -25.71 3.56 -19.42
N ASP A 510 -24.69 4.35 -19.79
CA ASP A 510 -24.84 5.76 -20.14
C ASP A 510 -25.70 5.87 -21.40
N ASP A 511 -27.02 5.82 -21.24
CA ASP A 511 -28.00 6.30 -22.19
C ASP A 511 -29.24 6.72 -21.38
N GLU A 512 -29.51 8.03 -21.38
CA GLU A 512 -30.65 8.75 -20.79
C GLU A 512 -30.50 9.23 -19.34
N GLU A 513 -29.74 10.31 -19.13
CA GLU A 513 -30.03 11.27 -18.05
C GLU A 513 -30.51 12.61 -18.65
N ASP A 514 -31.82 12.81 -18.62
CA ASP A 514 -32.38 14.15 -18.43
C ASP A 514 -33.48 14.07 -17.36
N ARG A 515 -33.23 14.79 -16.25
CA ARG A 515 -34.14 15.16 -15.14
C ARG A 515 -34.52 14.07 -14.11
N ALA A 516 -33.87 14.12 -12.94
CA ALA A 516 -34.37 14.83 -11.74
C ALA A 516 -33.77 14.30 -10.42
N GLY A 517 -33.12 15.20 -9.66
CA GLY A 517 -33.32 15.36 -8.21
C GLY A 517 -32.81 14.31 -7.21
N ARG A 518 -31.71 14.68 -6.53
CA ARG A 518 -31.34 14.37 -5.12
C ARG A 518 -31.19 12.89 -4.69
N SER A 519 -29.95 12.47 -4.46
CA SER A 519 -29.42 12.17 -3.12
C SER A 519 -27.90 11.96 -3.21
N GLY A 520 -27.13 12.64 -2.36
CA GLY A 520 -25.67 12.56 -2.37
C GLY A 520 -25.18 11.27 -1.73
N THR A 521 -24.34 10.52 -2.44
CA THR A 521 -23.47 9.50 -1.85
C THR A 521 -22.06 9.67 -2.38
N ARG A 522 -21.11 9.70 -1.44
CA ARG A 522 -19.72 10.10 -1.62
C ARG A 522 -18.99 8.97 -2.37
N SER A 523 -18.73 9.15 -3.67
CA SER A 523 -17.88 8.24 -4.45
C SER A 523 -16.43 8.37 -4.00
N THR A 524 -15.86 7.29 -3.46
CA THR A 524 -14.43 7.17 -3.18
C THR A 524 -13.71 6.71 -4.44
N HIS A 525 -13.20 7.65 -5.23
CA HIS A 525 -12.21 7.35 -6.26
C HIS A 525 -10.89 6.94 -5.60
N PHE A 526 -10.62 5.64 -5.54
CA PHE A 526 -9.28 5.11 -5.24
C PHE A 526 -8.49 5.06 -6.55
N THR A 527 -7.50 5.95 -6.67
CA THR A 527 -6.49 5.89 -7.73
C THR A 527 -5.56 4.71 -7.45
N GLY A 528 -5.64 3.68 -8.29
CA GLY A 528 -4.82 2.49 -8.20
C GLY A 528 -3.32 2.78 -8.35
N SER A 529 -2.54 2.32 -7.39
CA SER A 529 -1.10 2.11 -7.53
C SER A 529 -0.88 0.61 -7.62
N CYS A 530 -0.62 0.09 -8.83
CA CYS A 530 -0.38 -1.32 -9.08
C CYS A 530 1.05 -1.68 -8.63
N SER A 531 1.19 -2.66 -7.75
CA SER A 531 2.46 -3.30 -7.37
C SER A 531 2.59 -4.61 -8.14
N THR A 532 3.82 -5.00 -8.47
CA THR A 532 4.20 -6.08 -9.39
C THR A 532 3.77 -7.51 -8.98
N ASN A 533 3.05 -7.73 -7.87
CA ASN A 533 2.74 -9.05 -7.31
C ASN A 533 1.26 -9.21 -6.84
N ASP A 534 0.28 -8.53 -7.43
CA ASP A 534 -1.13 -8.46 -6.95
C ASP A 534 -1.33 -7.94 -5.50
N MET A 535 -0.24 -7.60 -4.82
CA MET A 535 -0.23 -7.10 -3.44
C MET A 535 -0.59 -5.62 -3.39
N THR A 536 -1.61 -5.26 -2.62
CA THR A 536 -1.96 -3.87 -2.34
C THR A 536 -1.34 -3.42 -1.02
N ILE A 537 -0.69 -2.25 -1.03
CA ILE A 537 -0.14 -1.62 0.17
C ILE A 537 -0.69 -0.21 0.24
N SER A 538 -1.40 0.12 1.32
CA SER A 538 -1.84 1.48 1.61
C SER A 538 -1.48 1.86 3.05
N THR A 539 -1.21 3.16 3.25
CA THR A 539 -0.94 3.71 4.58
C THR A 539 -2.07 4.60 5.02
N ILE A 540 -2.64 4.33 6.18
CA ILE A 540 -3.70 5.13 6.77
C ILE A 540 -3.03 6.26 7.57
N GLN A 541 -3.20 7.50 7.11
CA GLN A 541 -2.84 8.67 7.90
C GLN A 541 -4.00 8.96 8.86
N GLU A 542 -3.81 8.71 10.14
CA GLU A 542 -4.73 9.20 11.18
C GLU A 542 -4.77 10.72 11.12
N GLY A 543 -5.88 11.26 10.63
CA GLY A 543 -6.20 12.68 10.73
C GLY A 543 -6.43 13.03 12.21
N ARG A 544 -5.58 13.89 12.76
CA ARG A 544 -5.85 14.58 14.02
C ARG A 544 -6.55 15.91 13.78
#